data_AF-A0A7X1KH84-F1
#
_entry.id   AF-A0A7X1KH84-F1
#
_cell.length_a   1.000
_cell.length_b   1.000
_cell.length_c   1.000
_cell.angle_alpha   90.00
_cell.angle_beta   90.00
_cell.angle_gamma   90.00
#
_symmetry.space_group_name_H-M   'P 1'
#
loop_
_entity.id
_entity.type
_entity.pdbx_description
1 polymer ?
#
loop_
_entity_poly.entity_id
_entity_poly.type
_entity_poly.pdbx_seq_one_letter_code
_entity_poly.pdbx_strand_id
1 'polypeptide(L)' 'MLWKGATALSNKLFREAAELDDAAYQILSEGVTSEATLKEFQVAKDRASAKYEEAMQAWRNANIEMNKSLHPK' A
#
# COMPACT_ATOMS: atom_id res chain seq x y z
N MET A 1 -8.52 -20.50 -8.95
CA MET A 1 -7.35 -20.36 -8.05
C MET A 1 -7.52 -19.07 -7.25
N LEU A 2 -8.15 -19.16 -6.08
CA LEU A 2 -8.42 -18.00 -5.21
C LEU A 2 -7.14 -17.28 -4.76
N TRP A 3 -6.07 -18.04 -4.50
CA TRP A 3 -4.78 -17.47 -4.07
C TRP A 3 -4.15 -16.54 -5.12
N LYS A 4 -4.20 -16.88 -6.42
CA LYS A 4 -3.67 -16.03 -7.50
C LYS A 4 -4.37 -14.67 -7.58
N GLY A 5 -5.69 -14.65 -7.37
CA GLY A 5 -6.47 -13.41 -7.32
C GLY A 5 -6.11 -12.54 -6.12
N ALA A 6 -5.94 -13.16 -4.95
CA ALA A 6 -5.54 -12.46 -3.73
C ALA A 6 -4.11 -11.88 -3.83
N THR A 7 -3.16 -12.60 -4.44
CA THR A 7 -1.80 -12.11 -4.71
C THR A 7 -1.82 -10.94 -5.70
N ALA A 8 -2.61 -11.02 -6.77
CA ALA A 8 -2.73 -9.92 -7.73
C ALA A 8 -3.30 -8.65 -7.08
N LEU A 9 -4.30 -8.80 -6.21
CA LEU A 9 -4.87 -7.69 -5.44
C LEU A 9 -3.83 -7.07 -4.49
N SER A 10 -3.10 -7.89 -3.74
CA SER A 10 -2.05 -7.42 -2.84
C SER A 10 -0.96 -6.63 -3.59
N ASN A 11 -0.48 -7.16 -4.72
CA ASN A 11 0.51 -6.47 -5.55
C ASN A 11 -0.01 -5.13 -6.09
N LYS A 12 -1.28 -5.06 -6.49
CA LYS A 12 -1.92 -3.81 -6.94
C LYS A 12 -1.91 -2.77 -5.82
N LEU A 13 -2.32 -3.17 -4.61
CA LEU A 13 -2.39 -2.28 -3.45
C LEU A 13 -1.00 -1.78 -3.02
N PHE A 14 0.03 -2.63 -3.08
CA PHE A 14 1.42 -2.18 -2.82
C PHE A 14 1.90 -1.17 -3.85
N ARG A 15 1.56 -1.35 -5.14
CA ARG A 15 1.90 -0.37 -6.17
C ARG A 15 1.19 0.97 -5.93
N GLU A 16 -0.10 0.94 -5.62
CA GLU A 16 -0.86 2.16 -5.30
C GLU A 16 -0.29 2.86 -4.06
N ALA A 17 0.12 2.10 -3.05
CA ALA A 17 0.75 2.66 -1.86
C ALA A 17 2.11 3.32 -2.16
N ALA A 18 2.92 2.71 -3.03
CA ALA A 18 4.18 3.29 -3.49
C ALA A 18 3.97 4.57 -4.33
N GLU A 19 3.00 4.58 -5.25
CA GLU A 19 2.66 5.76 -6.04
C GLU A 19 2.19 6.93 -5.17
N LEU A 20 1.39 6.65 -4.12
CA LEU A 20 1.00 7.66 -3.14
C LEU A 20 2.19 8.18 -2.33
N ASP A 21 3.15 7.32 -2.00
CA ASP A 21 4.35 7.70 -1.26
C ASP A 21 5.27 8.60 -2.10
N ASP A 22 5.47 8.24 -3.35
CA ASP A 22 6.23 9.03 -4.32
C ASP A 22 5.59 10.42 -4.51
N ALA A 23 4.26 10.47 -4.62
CA ALA A 23 3.51 11.73 -4.70
C ALA A 23 3.66 12.58 -3.43
N ALA A 24 3.75 11.95 -2.24
CA ALA A 24 4.03 12.69 -1.01
C ALA A 24 5.41 13.37 -1.09
N TYR A 25 6.44 12.66 -1.55
CA TYR A 25 7.78 13.26 -1.69
C TYR A 25 7.86 14.35 -2.76
N GLN A 26 7.00 14.32 -3.78
CA GLN A 26 6.91 15.42 -4.75
C GLN A 26 6.51 16.75 -4.08
N ILE A 27 5.63 16.72 -3.06
CA ILE A 27 5.23 17.92 -2.28
C ILE A 27 6.46 18.60 -1.65
N LEU A 28 7.44 17.82 -1.21
CA LEU A 28 8.68 18.36 -0.62
C LEU A 28 9.65 18.85 -1.69
N SER A 29 9.58 18.32 -2.91
CA SER A 29 10.45 18.70 -4.03
C SER A 29 10.11 20.08 -4.62
N GLU A 30 8.88 20.55 -4.44
CA GLU A 30 8.41 21.87 -4.89
C GLU A 30 8.89 23.03 -3.99
N GLY A 31 9.65 22.72 -2.93
CA GLY A 31 10.23 23.68 -2.00
C GLY A 31 9.62 23.53 -0.61
N VAL A 32 10.40 23.02 0.34
CA VAL A 32 9.99 22.93 1.75
C VAL A 32 10.04 24.33 2.36
N THR A 33 8.95 25.09 2.25
CA THR A 33 8.94 26.51 2.66
C THR A 33 7.80 26.90 3.60
N SER A 34 6.95 25.97 4.06
CA SER A 34 5.91 26.32 5.04
C SER A 34 5.39 25.14 5.88
N GLU A 35 4.83 25.46 7.05
CA GLU A 35 4.09 24.51 7.89
C GLU A 35 2.89 23.87 7.15
N ALA A 36 2.28 24.60 6.22
CA ALA A 36 1.21 24.08 5.37
C ALA A 36 1.70 22.93 4.46
N THR A 37 2.87 23.10 3.83
CA THR A 37 3.51 22.07 2.99
C THR A 37 3.83 20.81 3.79
N LEU A 38 4.31 20.97 5.03
CA LEU A 38 4.56 19.83 5.93
C LEU A 38 3.28 19.10 6.32
N LYS A 39 2.18 19.83 6.54
CA LYS A 39 0.88 19.25 6.85
C LYS A 39 0.31 18.48 5.67
N GLU A 40 0.43 19.02 4.46
CA GLU A 40 0.02 18.34 3.22
C GLU A 40 0.84 17.08 2.97
N PHE A 41 2.16 17.13 3.18
CA PHE A 41 3.04 15.98 3.15
C PHE A 41 2.60 14.90 4.14
N GLN A 42 2.33 15.27 5.39
CA GLN A 42 1.89 14.32 6.42
C GLN A 42 0.58 13.64 6.02
N VAL A 43 -0.40 14.40 5.53
CA VAL A 43 -1.67 13.85 5.06
C VAL A 43 -1.46 12.89 3.88
N ALA A 44 -0.55 13.19 2.97
CA ALA A 44 -0.21 12.30 1.86
C ALA A 44 0.47 11.00 2.34
N LYS A 45 1.41 11.09 3.29
CA LYS A 45 2.06 9.94 3.93
C LYS A 45 1.08 9.06 4.71
N ASP A 46 0.11 9.66 5.39
CA ASP A 46 -0.92 8.91 6.13
C ASP A 46 -1.79 8.09 5.16
N ARG A 47 -2.13 8.65 3.98
CA ARG A 47 -2.86 7.94 2.93
C ARG A 47 -2.04 6.79 2.34
N ALA A 48 -0.76 7.02 2.04
CA ALA A 48 0.14 5.97 1.57
C ALA A 48 0.26 4.83 2.60
N SER A 49 0.39 5.18 3.88
CA SER A 49 0.47 4.23 5.00
C SER A 49 -0.80 3.39 5.14
N ALA A 50 -1.98 4.02 5.09
CA ALA A 50 -3.25 3.30 5.11
C ALA A 50 -3.35 2.30 3.95
N LYS A 51 -2.86 2.67 2.76
CA LYS A 51 -2.88 1.78 1.60
C LYS A 51 -1.88 0.62 1.71
N TYR A 52 -0.73 0.86 2.34
CA TYR A 52 0.22 -0.18 2.74
C TYR A 52 -0.40 -1.19 3.72
N GLU A 53 -1.17 -0.72 4.70
CA GLU A 53 -1.87 -1.59 5.65
C GLU A 53 -2.90 -2.48 4.96
N GLU A 54 -3.70 -1.91 4.04
CA GLU A 54 -4.62 -2.68 3.20
C GLU A 54 -3.88 -3.73 2.35
N ALA A 55 -2.76 -3.36 1.73
CA ALA A 55 -1.93 -4.27 0.95
C ALA A 55 -1.39 -5.44 1.78
N MET A 56 -0.95 -5.16 3.01
CA MET A 56 -0.46 -6.16 3.97
C MET A 56 -1.58 -7.11 4.42
N GLN A 57 -2.78 -6.61 4.65
CA GLN A 57 -3.94 -7.46 4.97
C GLN A 57 -4.29 -8.38 3.79
N ALA A 58 -4.33 -7.84 2.57
CA ALA A 58 -4.56 -8.62 1.36
C ALA A 58 -3.48 -9.69 1.16
N TRP A 59 -2.21 -9.37 1.42
CA TRP A 59 -1.10 -10.33 1.36
C TRP A 59 -1.26 -11.47 2.37
N ARG A 60 -1.59 -11.15 3.63
CA ARG A 60 -1.84 -12.16 4.68
C ARG A 60 -2.98 -13.10 4.27
N ASN A 61 -4.07 -12.56 3.75
CA ASN A 61 -5.18 -13.36 3.25
C ASN A 61 -4.76 -14.26 2.08
N ALA A 62 -3.98 -13.73 1.14
CA ALA A 62 -3.44 -14.52 0.03
C ALA A 62 -2.58 -15.70 0.50
N ASN A 63 -1.74 -15.50 1.52
CA ASN A 63 -0.92 -16.55 2.11
C ASN A 63 -1.75 -17.63 2.81
N ILE A 64 -2.82 -17.23 3.53
CA ILE A 64 -3.76 -18.18 4.15
C ILE A 64 -4.41 -19.06 3.08
N GLU A 65 -4.92 -18.46 2.00
CA GLU A 65 -5.56 -19.18 0.90
C GLU A 65 -4.57 -20.06 0.11
N MET A 66 -3.32 -19.61 -0.05
CA MET A 66 -2.24 -20.41 -0.63
C MET A 66 -1.98 -21.66 0.23
N ASN A 67 -1.85 -21.49 1.55
CA ASN A 67 -1.58 -22.59 2.47
C ASN A 67 -2.71 -23.64 2.45
N LYS A 68 -3.98 -23.20 2.44
CA LYS A 68 -5.13 -24.10 2.26
C LYS A 68 -5.08 -24.86 0.94
N SER A 69 -4.65 -24.21 -0.13
CA SER A 69 -4.56 -24.82 -1.46
C SER A 69 -3.42 -25.84 -1.56
N LEU A 70 -2.34 -25.68 -0.78
CA LEU A 70 -1.19 -26.58 -0.73
C LEU A 70 -1.43 -27.79 0.20
N HIS A 71 -2.30 -27.64 1.20
CA HIS A 71 -2.65 -28.71 2.15
C HIS A 71 -4.18 -28.92 2.21
N PRO A 72 -4.81 -29.42 1.12
CA PRO A 72 -6.22 -29.80 1.16
C PRO A 72 -6.40 -31.00 2.12
N LYS A 73 -7.37 -30.89 3.04
CA LYS A 73 -7.79 -32.00 3.90
C LYS A 73 -8.52 -33.07 3.11
#